data_AF-A0A519ZTA6-F1
#
_entry.id   AF-A0A519ZTA6-F1
#
_cell.length_a   1.000
_cell.length_b   1.000
_cell.length_c   1.000
_cell.angle_alpha   90.00
_cell.angle_beta   90.00
_cell.angle_gamma   90.00
#
_symmetry.space_group_name_H-M   'P 1'
#
loop_
_entity.id
_entity.type
_entity.pdbx_description
1 polymer ?
#
loop_
_entity_poly.entity_id
_entity_poly.type
_entity_poly.pdbx_seq_one_letter_code
_entity_poly.pdbx_strand_id
1 'polypeptide(L)'
;MSTPETDTETNTGSALRTTTPRRRGSWWSLIVIVGLVWGGSQAMHWWRSEQAARTLQSLARPGDILMLTTSTCPYCAKARAWMSARSVPWQECDVEREPRCALLYEARGTPGVPLMSVRGEWNLGFDPLWLSEAIRKR
;
A
#
# COMPACT_ATOMS: atom_id res chain seq x y z
N MET A 1 -58.93 -2.97 -78.51
CA MET A 1 -58.32 -2.00 -77.59
C MET A 1 -57.68 -2.81 -76.47
N SER A 2 -56.35 -2.90 -76.52
CA SER A 2 -55.41 -3.44 -75.52
C SER A 2 -55.69 -2.84 -74.12
N THR A 3 -55.45 -3.44 -72.96
CA THR A 3 -54.36 -4.28 -72.42
C THR A 3 -54.83 -4.93 -71.09
N PRO A 4 -54.10 -5.93 -70.57
CA PRO A 4 -54.17 -6.42 -69.18
C PRO A 4 -53.22 -5.61 -68.26
N GLU A 5 -53.61 -5.38 -67.01
CA GLU A 5 -52.73 -4.90 -65.92
C GLU A 5 -53.04 -5.77 -64.68
N THR A 6 -52.30 -6.85 -64.44
CA THR A 6 -50.97 -6.95 -63.82
C THR A 6 -51.01 -6.67 -62.32
N ASP A 7 -51.07 -7.77 -61.55
CA ASP A 7 -50.80 -7.81 -60.12
C ASP A 7 -49.45 -7.16 -59.81
N THR A 8 -49.49 -6.12 -58.99
CA THR A 8 -48.29 -5.43 -58.49
C THR A 8 -48.18 -5.70 -57.00
N GLU A 9 -47.21 -6.56 -56.65
CA GLU A 9 -46.16 -6.29 -55.66
C GLU A 9 -46.61 -5.66 -54.32
N THR A 10 -46.31 -6.20 -53.14
CA THR A 10 -44.92 -6.25 -52.66
C THR A 10 -44.88 -6.97 -51.31
N ASN A 11 -43.98 -7.94 -51.24
CA ASN A 11 -43.48 -8.58 -50.04
C ASN A 11 -42.97 -7.51 -49.04
N THR A 12 -43.72 -7.21 -47.97
CA THR A 12 -43.20 -6.34 -46.91
C THR A 12 -42.44 -7.20 -45.91
N GLY A 13 -41.17 -7.42 -46.23
CA GLY A 13 -40.19 -8.01 -45.34
C GLY A 13 -40.08 -7.24 -44.03
N SER A 14 -40.10 -8.00 -42.93
CA SER A 14 -39.77 -7.57 -41.58
C SER A 14 -38.40 -6.88 -41.53
N ALA A 15 -38.39 -5.55 -41.58
CA ALA A 15 -37.24 -4.76 -41.16
C ALA A 15 -37.35 -4.50 -39.64
N LEU A 16 -37.03 -5.51 -38.84
CA LEU A 16 -36.65 -5.28 -37.44
C LEU A 16 -35.38 -4.43 -37.45
N ARG A 17 -35.54 -3.11 -37.28
CA ARG A 17 -34.42 -2.19 -37.09
C ARG A 17 -33.81 -2.49 -35.74
N THR A 18 -32.77 -3.33 -35.72
CA THR A 18 -31.87 -3.43 -34.58
C THR A 18 -31.08 -2.12 -34.53
N THR A 19 -31.56 -1.16 -33.75
CA THR A 19 -30.77 0.02 -33.38
C THR A 19 -29.68 -0.44 -32.42
N THR A 20 -28.53 -0.84 -32.97
CA THR A 20 -27.32 -1.03 -32.17
C THR A 20 -26.95 0.32 -31.54
N PRO A 21 -26.90 0.45 -30.20
CA PRO A 21 -26.46 1.69 -29.59
C PRO A 21 -25.01 1.97 -30.01
N ARG A 22 -24.80 3.09 -30.69
CA ARG A 22 -23.49 3.60 -31.12
C ARG A 22 -22.64 3.82 -29.87
N ARG A 23 -21.73 2.88 -29.57
CA ARG A 23 -20.81 2.91 -28.42
C ARG A 23 -19.77 4.04 -28.58
N ARG A 24 -20.22 5.29 -28.44
CA ARG A 24 -19.35 6.46 -28.19
C ARG A 24 -18.74 6.30 -26.79
N GLY A 25 -17.63 5.58 -26.68
CA GLY A 25 -16.98 5.43 -25.37
C GLY A 25 -15.97 4.28 -25.29
N SER A 26 -14.84 4.41 -26.00
CA SER A 26 -13.68 3.57 -25.73
C SER A 26 -12.74 4.25 -24.73
N TRP A 27 -12.49 5.56 -24.89
CA TRP A 27 -11.52 6.26 -24.02
C TRP A 27 -12.07 6.69 -22.67
N TRP A 28 -13.37 7.01 -22.56
CA TRP A 28 -13.98 7.36 -21.27
C TRP A 28 -13.93 6.22 -20.27
N SER A 29 -14.22 4.99 -20.72
CA SER A 29 -14.11 3.79 -19.89
C SER A 29 -12.67 3.57 -19.40
N LEU A 30 -11.68 3.82 -20.26
CA LEU A 30 -10.26 3.72 -19.88
C LEU A 30 -9.84 4.82 -18.89
N ILE A 31 -10.29 6.06 -19.08
CA ILE A 31 -10.01 7.17 -18.14
C ILE A 31 -10.59 6.88 -16.77
N VAL A 32 -11.83 6.37 -16.69
CA VAL A 32 -12.46 5.98 -15.43
C VAL A 32 -11.70 4.85 -14.75
N ILE A 33 -11.31 3.81 -15.49
CA ILE A 33 -10.52 2.69 -14.93
C ILE A 33 -9.17 3.19 -14.41
N VAL A 34 -8.44 3.99 -15.21
CA VAL A 34 -7.15 4.56 -14.79
C VAL A 34 -7.32 5.46 -13.57
N GLY A 35 -8.36 6.30 -13.54
CA GLY A 35 -8.69 7.16 -12.40
C GLY A 35 -9.02 6.36 -11.13
N LEU A 36 -9.77 5.27 -11.24
CA LEU A 36 -10.08 4.37 -10.11
C LEU A 36 -8.83 3.61 -9.62
N VAL A 37 -7.99 3.14 -10.53
CA VAL A 37 -6.74 2.44 -10.18
C VAL A 37 -5.74 3.39 -9.54
N TRP A 38 -5.56 4.60 -10.10
CA TRP A 38 -4.69 5.64 -9.53
C TRP A 38 -5.23 6.20 -8.20
N GLY A 39 -6.55 6.43 -8.10
CA GLY A 39 -7.17 6.86 -6.84
C GLY A 39 -7.08 5.80 -5.75
N GLY A 40 -7.30 4.53 -6.11
CA GLY A 40 -7.21 3.39 -5.20
C GLY A 40 -5.79 3.08 -4.73
N SER A 41 -4.77 3.25 -5.58
CA SER A 41 -3.37 2.95 -5.23
C SER A 41 -2.82 3.88 -4.14
N GLN A 42 -3.23 5.16 -4.15
CA GLN A 42 -2.83 6.13 -3.13
C GLN A 42 -3.51 5.88 -1.78
N ALA A 43 -4.75 5.38 -1.76
CA ALA A 43 -5.39 4.98 -0.51
C ALA A 43 -4.76 3.70 0.08
N MET A 44 -4.33 2.78 -0.79
CA MET A 44 -3.87 1.45 -0.40
C MET A 44 -2.53 1.46 0.36
N HIS A 45 -1.57 2.31 -0.01
CA HIS A 45 -0.26 2.34 0.65
C HIS A 45 -0.35 2.90 2.09
N TRP A 46 -1.18 3.93 2.29
CA TRP A 46 -1.50 4.43 3.63
C TRP A 46 -2.19 3.35 4.46
N TRP A 47 -3.17 2.65 3.88
CA TRP A 47 -3.95 1.65 4.60
C TRP A 47 -3.14 0.42 5.00
N ARG A 48 -2.18 -0.01 4.17
CA ARG A 48 -1.25 -1.12 4.50
C ARG A 48 -0.47 -0.85 5.79
N SER A 49 0.01 0.37 5.98
CA SER A 49 0.73 0.73 7.21
C SER A 49 -0.20 0.67 8.43
N GLU A 50 -1.47 1.03 8.27
CA GLU A 50 -2.45 0.99 9.36
C GLU A 50 -2.76 -0.44 9.81
N GLN A 51 -2.78 -1.39 8.88
CA GLN A 51 -2.94 -2.82 9.22
C GLN A 51 -1.74 -3.34 10.02
N ALA A 52 -0.52 -2.96 9.63
CA ALA A 52 0.69 -3.32 10.36
C ALA A 52 0.67 -2.79 11.80
N ALA A 53 0.18 -1.57 12.00
CA ALA A 53 0.06 -0.94 13.31
C ALA A 53 -0.82 -1.74 14.29
N ARG A 54 -1.98 -2.22 13.83
CA ARG A 54 -2.91 -3.01 14.65
C ARG A 54 -2.28 -4.33 15.11
N THR A 55 -1.52 -4.97 14.22
CA THR A 55 -0.76 -6.19 14.55
C THR A 55 0.28 -5.89 15.63
N LEU A 56 1.00 -4.79 15.51
CA LEU A 56 2.01 -4.40 16.50
C LEU A 56 1.37 -4.04 17.85
N GLN A 57 0.28 -3.28 17.87
CA GLN A 57 -0.43 -2.91 19.11
C GLN A 57 -0.92 -4.14 19.90
N SER A 58 -1.34 -5.19 19.21
CA SER A 58 -1.87 -6.40 19.86
C SER A 58 -0.79 -7.41 20.28
N LEU A 59 0.34 -7.45 19.56
CA LEU A 59 1.37 -8.47 19.77
C LEU A 59 2.64 -7.95 20.43
N ALA A 60 2.99 -6.68 20.26
CA ALA A 60 4.23 -6.12 20.79
C ALA A 60 4.08 -5.80 22.27
N ARG A 61 5.06 -6.24 23.06
CA ARG A 61 5.22 -5.92 24.47
C ARG A 61 6.39 -4.94 24.64
N PRO A 62 6.44 -4.18 25.75
CA PRO A 62 7.65 -3.45 26.12
C PRO A 62 8.84 -4.40 26.14
N GLY A 63 9.92 -4.08 25.40
CA GLY A 63 11.05 -5.00 25.23
C GLY A 63 11.17 -5.62 23.84
N ASP A 64 10.05 -5.82 23.13
CA ASP A 64 10.05 -6.57 21.88
C ASP A 64 10.74 -5.82 20.73
N ILE A 65 10.58 -4.49 20.70
CA ILE A 65 11.04 -3.63 19.61
C ILE A 65 12.10 -2.66 20.15
N LEU A 66 13.28 -2.68 19.54
CA LEU A 66 14.38 -1.75 19.80
C LEU A 66 14.70 -1.00 18.50
N MET A 67 14.89 0.31 18.59
CA MET A 67 15.32 1.15 17.47
C MET A 67 16.62 1.85 17.85
N LEU A 68 17.72 1.49 17.19
CA LEU A 68 18.96 2.22 17.31
C LEU A 68 18.89 3.48 16.45
N THR A 69 19.16 4.63 17.05
CA THR A 69 19.05 5.95 16.41
C THR A 69 20.30 6.78 16.63
N THR A 70 20.36 7.93 15.96
CA THR A 70 21.30 9.01 16.26
C THR A 70 20.51 10.29 16.56
N SER A 71 21.17 11.28 17.16
CA SER A 71 20.54 12.54 17.53
C SER A 71 19.92 13.29 16.35
N THR A 72 20.57 13.22 15.19
CA THR A 72 20.22 14.00 13.99
C THR A 72 19.92 13.07 12.81
N CYS A 73 18.83 12.31 12.92
CA CYS A 73 18.41 11.35 11.91
C CYS A 73 16.95 11.58 11.47
N PRO A 74 16.70 12.08 10.24
CA PRO A 74 15.35 12.36 9.77
C PRO A 74 14.50 11.09 9.60
N TYR A 75 15.12 9.96 9.23
CA TYR A 75 14.41 8.68 9.12
C TYR A 75 14.01 8.11 10.48
N CYS A 76 14.83 8.30 11.50
CA CYS A 76 14.53 7.94 12.89
C CYS A 76 13.40 8.82 13.43
N ALA A 77 13.37 10.11 13.09
CA ALA A 77 12.26 11.00 13.41
C ALA A 77 10.94 10.53 12.75
N LYS A 78 10.98 10.10 11.48
CA LYS A 78 9.81 9.51 10.79
C LYS A 78 9.32 8.24 11.48
N ALA A 79 10.24 7.34 11.85
CA ALA A 79 9.92 6.11 12.56
C ALA A 79 9.25 6.40 13.92
N ARG A 80 9.81 7.30 14.72
CA ARG A 80 9.20 7.79 15.97
C ARG A 80 7.80 8.33 15.73
N ALA A 81 7.64 9.27 14.80
CA ALA A 81 6.35 9.88 14.52
C ALA A 81 5.30 8.81 14.14
N TRP A 82 5.67 7.84 13.31
CA TRP A 82 4.78 6.77 12.91
C TRP A 82 4.38 5.86 14.08
N MET A 83 5.36 5.41 14.88
CA MET A 83 5.12 4.50 16.00
C MET A 83 4.35 5.19 17.14
N SER A 84 4.70 6.45 17.45
CA SER A 84 3.99 7.29 18.43
C SER A 84 2.53 7.51 18.03
N ALA A 85 2.29 7.91 16.78
CA ALA A 85 0.93 8.19 16.29
C ALA A 85 0.00 6.96 16.33
N ARG A 86 0.59 5.76 16.39
CA ARG A 86 -0.11 4.48 16.40
C ARG A 86 0.02 3.73 17.71
N SER A 87 0.53 4.36 18.76
CA SER A 87 0.68 3.74 20.08
C SER A 87 1.35 2.37 20.06
N VAL A 88 2.29 2.16 19.14
CA VAL A 88 3.12 0.95 19.12
C VAL A 88 4.09 1.04 20.30
N PRO A 89 4.35 -0.01 21.09
CA PRO A 89 5.40 0.03 22.10
C PRO A 89 6.77 -0.25 21.47
N TRP A 90 7.74 0.66 21.65
CA TRP A 90 9.14 0.45 21.26
C TRP A 90 10.09 1.10 22.27
N GLN A 91 11.36 0.69 22.21
CA GLN A 91 12.47 1.35 22.91
C GLN A 91 13.38 2.03 21.90
N GLU A 92 13.82 3.23 22.23
CA GLU A 92 14.82 3.96 21.47
C GLU A 92 16.18 3.88 22.20
N CYS A 93 17.25 3.72 21.42
CA CYS A 93 18.63 3.56 21.90
C CYS A 93 19.51 4.47 21.07
N ASP A 94 19.94 5.60 21.62
CA ASP A 94 20.73 6.58 20.88
C ASP A 94 22.22 6.18 20.88
N VAL A 95 22.74 5.78 19.72
CA VAL A 95 24.12 5.25 19.60
C VAL A 95 25.19 6.32 19.84
N GLU A 96 24.84 7.61 19.79
CA GLU A 96 25.78 8.69 20.06
C GLU A 96 25.84 9.05 21.54
N ARG A 97 24.80 8.68 22.31
CA ARG A 97 24.64 9.08 23.72
C ARG A 97 24.80 7.92 24.69
N GLU A 98 24.45 6.71 24.27
CA GLU A 98 24.45 5.52 25.11
C GLU A 98 25.54 4.53 24.66
N PRO A 99 26.60 4.32 25.47
CA PRO A 99 27.70 3.42 25.10
C PRO A 99 27.25 1.99 24.79
N ARG A 100 26.22 1.49 25.49
CA ARG A 100 25.63 0.17 25.22
C ARG A 100 25.01 0.08 23.82
N CYS A 101 24.40 1.17 23.34
CA CYS A 101 23.78 1.24 22.02
C CYS A 101 24.85 1.33 20.93
N ALA A 102 25.93 2.08 21.18
CA ALA A 102 27.09 2.15 20.30
C ALA A 102 27.71 0.77 20.07
N LEU A 103 27.98 0.02 21.15
CA LEU A 103 28.51 -1.34 21.05
C LEU A 103 27.56 -2.29 20.29
N LEU A 104 26.25 -2.20 20.57
CA LEU A 104 25.23 -2.97 19.85
C LEU A 104 25.23 -2.63 18.36
N TYR A 105 25.33 -1.35 18.00
CA TYR A 105 25.37 -0.88 16.62
C TYR A 105 26.63 -1.35 15.88
N GLU A 106 27.80 -1.15 16.49
CA GLU A 106 29.10 -1.57 15.94
C GLU A 106 29.16 -3.08 15.72
N ALA A 107 28.66 -3.87 16.67
CA ALA A 107 28.61 -5.33 16.55
C ALA A 107 27.76 -5.83 15.38
N ARG A 108 26.82 -5.01 14.86
CA ARG A 108 26.02 -5.36 13.67
C ARG A 108 26.73 -5.05 12.37
N GLY A 109 27.71 -4.14 12.37
CA GLY A 109 28.46 -3.75 11.17
C GLY A 109 27.59 -3.18 10.04
N THR A 110 26.38 -2.72 10.33
CA THR A 110 25.44 -2.19 9.32
C THR A 110 25.69 -0.71 9.04
N PRO A 111 25.57 -0.25 7.78
CA PRO A 111 25.86 1.12 7.41
C PRO A 111 24.65 2.06 7.60
N GLY A 112 24.19 2.28 8.83
CA GLY A 112 23.28 3.39 9.13
C GLY A 112 22.14 3.12 10.11
N VAL A 113 21.31 4.15 10.28
CA VAL A 113 20.17 4.20 11.20
C VAL A 113 18.90 4.70 10.48
N PRO A 114 17.68 4.40 10.95
CA PRO A 114 17.37 3.58 12.14
C PRO A 114 17.69 2.10 11.89
N LEU A 115 18.25 1.44 12.89
CA LEU A 115 18.41 -0.02 12.89
C LEU A 115 17.37 -0.62 13.83
N MET A 116 16.44 -1.39 13.26
CA MET A 116 15.32 -1.98 14.00
C MET A 116 15.72 -3.37 14.48
N SER A 117 15.38 -3.69 15.73
CA SER A 117 15.35 -5.06 16.22
C SER A 117 13.96 -5.42 16.70
N VAL A 118 13.50 -6.62 16.35
CA VAL A 118 12.27 -7.21 16.86
C VAL A 118 12.60 -8.61 17.37
N ARG A 119 12.57 -8.82 18.70
CA ARG A 119 12.88 -10.11 19.34
C ARG A 119 14.19 -10.75 18.87
N GLY A 120 15.21 -9.94 18.59
CA GLY A 120 16.52 -10.40 18.13
C GLY A 120 16.69 -10.50 16.61
N GLU A 121 15.61 -10.37 15.83
CA GLU A 121 15.68 -10.18 14.38
C GLU A 121 16.03 -8.73 14.07
N TRP A 122 16.87 -8.48 13.07
CA TRP A 122 17.37 -7.15 12.74
C TRP A 122 16.99 -6.73 11.32
N ASN A 123 16.67 -5.44 11.16
CA ASN A 123 16.43 -4.84 9.85
C ASN A 123 16.92 -3.40 9.80
N LEU A 124 17.68 -3.09 8.76
CA LEU A 124 18.12 -1.73 8.48
C LEU A 124 16.97 -0.91 7.89
N GLY A 125 16.73 0.26 8.45
CA GLY A 125 15.64 1.14 8.07
C GLY A 125 14.32 0.79 8.76
N PHE A 126 13.37 1.71 8.63
CA PHE A 126 12.04 1.59 9.22
C PHE A 126 11.03 1.11 8.17
N ASP A 127 10.47 -0.09 8.37
CA ASP A 127 9.42 -0.67 7.55
C ASP A 127 8.30 -1.26 8.45
N PRO A 128 7.11 -0.63 8.52
CA PRO A 128 5.97 -1.15 9.27
C PRO A 128 5.57 -2.59 8.92
N LEU A 129 5.64 -2.96 7.64
CA LEU A 129 5.24 -4.29 7.20
C LEU A 129 6.23 -5.34 7.73
N TRP A 130 7.53 -5.08 7.58
CA TRP A 130 8.56 -5.94 8.17
C TRP A 130 8.40 -6.06 9.69
N LEU A 131 8.17 -4.95 10.42
CA LEU A 131 7.92 -4.98 11.87
C LEU A 131 6.75 -5.92 12.21
N SER A 132 5.62 -5.79 11.49
CA SER A 132 4.42 -6.59 11.71
C SER A 132 4.59 -8.08 11.38
N GLU A 133 5.54 -8.41 10.50
CA GLU A 133 5.92 -9.79 10.20
C GLU A 133 6.87 -10.34 11.26
N ALA A 134 7.92 -9.58 11.58
CA ALA A 134 8.92 -9.97 12.56
C ALA A 134 8.31 -10.24 13.95
N ILE A 135 7.32 -9.43 14.38
CA ILE A 135 6.68 -9.62 15.68
C ILE A 135 5.83 -10.90 15.77
N ARG A 136 5.44 -11.49 14.63
CA ARG A 136 4.68 -12.76 14.59
C ARG A 136 5.59 -13.98 14.69
N LYS A 137 6.89 -13.82 14.42
CA LYS A 137 7.86 -14.90 14.58
C LYS A 137 8.08 -15.14 16.08
N ARG A 138 8.11 -16.42 16.43
CA ARG A 138 8.18 -16.91 17.80
C ARG A 138 9.58 -17.37 18.14
#